data_AF-A0A376VX29-F1
#
_entry.id   AF-A0A376VX29-F1
#
_cell.length_a   1.000
_cell.length_b   1.000
_cell.length_c   1.000
_cell.angle_alpha   90.00
_cell.angle_beta   90.00
_cell.angle_gamma   90.00
#
_symmetry.space_group_name_H-M   'P 1'
#
loop_
_entity.id
_entity.type
_entity.pdbx_description
1 polymer ?
#
loop_
_entity_poly.entity_id
_entity_poly.type
_entity_poly.pdbx_seq_one_letter_code
_entity_poly.pdbx_strand_id
1 'polypeptide(L)'
;MTALLIITLLGASWYGWQRYEIWQAEKAEREESARKAAEARITPPWTRQPESGEFIRQCSTTWNQTPLSAAGWRYTLAECSTDGNSGNLRASYTNTAGTTVTAFIRRITELTDNRPFIVMPEGNSGGVALPVTFRLPDNPVPVDSLPETRDLQERLTTLAQSVQLQIDWQEVNNSFTDENGNIIQPPWKEYDLQIQTLLPANQLAERFSEPSVRFLSVTRQLENGRFRYQFTGKYYAQ
;
A
#
# COMPACT_ATOMS: atom_id res chain seq x y z
N MET A 1 -68.40 23.48 23.54
CA MET A 1 -67.62 22.31 24.00
C MET A 1 -66.74 21.70 22.89
N THR A 2 -67.19 21.68 21.63
CA THR A 2 -66.45 21.12 20.48
C THR A 2 -65.19 21.90 20.07
N ALA A 3 -65.22 23.23 20.12
CA ALA A 3 -64.07 24.07 19.73
C ALA A 3 -62.84 23.91 20.65
N LEU A 4 -63.06 23.76 21.96
CA LEU A 4 -61.99 23.52 22.93
C LEU A 4 -61.31 22.17 22.72
N LEU A 5 -62.09 21.13 22.39
CA LEU A 5 -61.57 19.80 22.06
C LEU A 5 -60.68 19.82 20.80
N ILE A 6 -61.08 20.56 19.77
CA ILE A 6 -60.30 20.69 18.53
C ILE A 6 -58.97 21.40 18.79
N ILE A 7 -58.98 22.49 19.58
CA ILE A 7 -57.76 23.22 19.94
C ILE A 7 -56.81 22.34 20.75
N THR A 8 -57.33 21.56 21.71
CA THR A 8 -56.49 20.64 22.49
C THR A 8 -55.88 19.52 21.64
N LEU A 9 -56.62 19.00 20.66
CA LEU A 9 -56.12 17.96 19.75
C LEU A 9 -55.03 18.52 18.81
N LEU A 10 -55.24 19.72 18.26
CA LEU A 10 -54.24 20.38 17.41
C LEU A 10 -52.97 20.72 18.18
N GLY A 11 -53.09 21.20 19.42
CA GLY A 11 -51.93 21.47 20.30
C GLY A 11 -51.15 20.20 20.67
N ALA A 12 -51.86 19.10 20.96
CA ALA A 12 -51.23 17.81 21.25
C ALA A 12 -50.52 17.21 20.01
N SER A 13 -51.13 17.33 18.82
CA SER A 13 -50.51 16.88 17.57
C SER A 13 -49.25 17.69 17.23
N TRP A 14 -49.28 19.02 17.39
CA TRP A 14 -48.12 19.87 17.15
C TRP A 14 -46.98 19.59 18.12
N TYR A 15 -47.28 19.46 19.42
CA TYR A 15 -46.30 19.11 20.45
C TYR A 15 -45.68 17.72 20.22
N GLY A 16 -46.49 16.74 19.80
CA GLY A 16 -46.02 15.40 19.46
C GLY A 16 -45.08 15.39 18.25
N TRP A 17 -45.40 16.17 17.21
CA TRP A 17 -44.56 16.30 16.02
C TRP A 17 -43.20 16.94 16.34
N GLN A 18 -43.18 18.03 17.11
CA GLN A 18 -41.93 18.69 17.51
C GLN A 18 -41.04 17.76 18.36
N ARG A 19 -41.63 16.99 19.29
CA ARG A 19 -40.90 15.99 20.10
C ARG A 19 -40.33 14.86 19.25
N TYR A 20 -41.05 14.45 18.21
CA TYR A 20 -40.59 13.42 17.28
C TYR A 20 -39.38 13.90 16.47
N GLU A 21 -39.39 15.14 15.97
CA GLU A 21 -38.26 15.71 15.25
C GLU A 21 -37.00 15.82 16.13
N ILE A 22 -37.15 16.31 17.36
CA ILE A 22 -36.04 16.38 18.33
C ILE A 22 -35.48 14.99 18.63
N TRP A 23 -36.36 14.01 18.86
CA TRP A 23 -35.93 12.63 19.11
C TRP A 23 -35.17 12.03 17.92
N GLN A 24 -35.61 12.30 16.69
CA GLN A 24 -34.90 11.86 15.48
C GLN A 24 -33.52 12.52 15.34
N ALA A 25 -33.43 13.83 15.61
CA ALA A 25 -32.16 14.56 15.56
C ALA A 25 -31.17 14.06 16.63
N GLU A 26 -31.62 13.88 17.88
CA GLU A 26 -30.80 13.30 18.95
C GLU A 26 -30.33 11.87 18.61
N LYS A 27 -31.19 11.08 17.96
CA LYS A 27 -30.83 9.73 17.53
C LYS A 27 -29.76 9.76 16.43
N ALA A 28 -29.92 10.61 15.42
CA ALA A 28 -28.95 10.79 14.36
C ALA A 28 -27.59 11.28 14.89
N GLU A 29 -27.59 12.23 15.84
CA GLU A 29 -26.37 12.73 16.48
C GLU A 29 -25.68 11.63 17.32
N ARG A 30 -26.45 10.80 18.03
CA ARG A 30 -25.90 9.63 18.75
C ARG A 30 -25.32 8.58 17.82
N GLU A 31 -25.99 8.30 16.70
CA GLU A 31 -25.49 7.37 15.69
C GLU A 31 -24.23 7.93 15.02
N GLU A 32 -24.19 9.23 14.68
CA GLU A 32 -23.02 9.88 14.11
C GLU A 32 -21.84 9.94 15.08
N SER A 33 -22.09 10.29 16.34
CA SER A 33 -21.04 10.31 17.38
C SER A 33 -20.53 8.90 17.72
N ALA A 34 -21.41 7.90 17.77
CA ALA A 34 -21.01 6.49 17.91
C ALA A 34 -20.19 6.03 16.70
N ARG A 35 -20.56 6.43 15.48
CA ARG A 35 -19.80 6.15 14.25
C ARG A 35 -18.41 6.79 14.31
N LYS A 36 -18.32 8.10 14.60
CA LYS A 36 -17.04 8.81 14.76
C LYS A 36 -16.16 8.20 15.86
N ALA A 37 -16.77 7.79 16.97
CA ALA A 37 -16.04 7.14 18.07
C ALA A 37 -15.54 5.72 17.69
N ALA A 38 -16.27 4.99 16.87
CA ALA A 38 -15.83 3.70 16.32
C ALA A 38 -14.71 3.90 15.28
N GLU A 39 -14.86 4.87 14.37
CA GLU A 39 -13.87 5.25 13.36
C GLU A 39 -12.54 5.68 14.00
N ALA A 40 -12.58 6.46 15.10
CA ALA A 40 -11.39 6.92 15.81
C ALA A 40 -10.56 5.78 16.46
N ARG A 41 -11.14 4.59 16.63
CA ARG A 41 -10.41 3.41 17.13
C ARG A 41 -9.64 2.68 16.03
N ILE A 42 -9.92 2.97 14.77
CA ILE A 42 -9.30 2.29 13.63
C ILE A 42 -7.98 2.98 13.32
N THR A 43 -6.87 2.29 13.56
CA THR A 43 -5.56 2.81 13.18
C THR A 43 -5.41 2.73 11.66
N PRO A 44 -5.17 3.85 10.96
CA PRO A 44 -5.01 3.80 9.52
C PRO A 44 -3.80 2.95 9.09
N PRO A 45 -3.93 2.04 8.10
CA PRO A 45 -2.86 1.12 7.73
C PRO A 45 -1.56 1.82 7.31
N TRP A 46 -1.68 2.97 6.62
CA TRP A 46 -0.54 3.71 6.09
C TRP A 46 0.36 4.36 7.14
N THR A 47 -0.06 4.39 8.41
CA THR A 47 0.76 4.86 9.54
C THR A 47 1.87 3.87 9.89
N ARG A 48 1.66 2.58 9.58
CA ARG A 48 2.62 1.50 9.84
C ARG A 48 3.38 1.09 8.59
N GLN A 49 3.35 1.88 7.53
CA GLN A 49 3.99 1.59 6.26
C GLN A 49 4.90 2.75 5.85
N PRO A 50 6.02 2.48 5.16
CA PRO A 50 6.88 3.54 4.66
C PRO A 50 6.18 4.35 3.58
N GLU A 51 6.45 5.65 3.52
CA GLU A 51 6.02 6.47 2.39
C GLU A 51 6.65 5.96 1.09
N SER A 52 5.94 6.13 -0.04
CA SER A 52 6.39 5.65 -1.35
C SER A 52 7.82 6.07 -1.69
N GLY A 53 8.20 7.32 -1.39
CA GLY A 53 9.56 7.81 -1.63
C GLY A 53 10.63 7.07 -0.81
N GLU A 54 10.37 6.81 0.47
CA GLU A 54 11.28 6.03 1.33
C GLU A 54 11.35 4.57 0.89
N PHE A 55 10.21 3.95 0.59
CA PHE A 55 10.16 2.58 0.09
C PHE A 55 11.02 2.41 -1.17
N ILE A 56 10.79 3.27 -2.17
CA ILE A 56 11.50 3.22 -3.44
C ILE A 56 13.01 3.44 -3.23
N ARG A 57 13.38 4.44 -2.42
CA ARG A 57 14.78 4.77 -2.14
C ARG A 57 15.53 3.62 -1.47
N GLN A 58 14.94 2.99 -0.44
CA GLN A 58 15.60 1.90 0.28
C GLN A 58 15.73 0.66 -0.61
N CYS A 59 14.67 0.28 -1.33
CA CYS A 59 14.74 -0.83 -2.28
C CYS A 59 15.79 -0.57 -3.38
N SER A 60 15.85 0.66 -3.92
CA SER A 60 16.84 1.04 -4.91
C SER A 60 18.27 0.98 -4.37
N THR A 61 18.48 1.37 -3.11
CA THR A 61 19.80 1.35 -2.47
C THR A 61 20.27 -0.09 -2.25
N THR A 62 19.41 -0.95 -1.72
CA THR A 62 19.77 -2.36 -1.50
C THR A 62 19.98 -3.11 -2.82
N TRP A 63 19.24 -2.78 -3.89
CA TRP A 63 19.49 -3.35 -5.21
C TRP A 63 20.88 -3.07 -5.77
N ASN A 64 21.50 -1.93 -5.42
CA ASN A 64 22.86 -1.61 -5.86
C ASN A 64 23.92 -2.55 -5.24
N GLN A 65 23.56 -3.28 -4.19
CA GLN A 65 24.40 -4.33 -3.58
C GLN A 65 24.27 -5.67 -4.32
N THR A 66 23.27 -5.84 -5.18
CA THR A 66 23.05 -7.09 -5.94
C THR A 66 23.75 -7.02 -7.30
N PRO A 67 24.78 -7.85 -7.56
CA PRO A 67 25.47 -7.84 -8.85
C PRO A 67 24.57 -8.40 -9.97
N LEU A 68 24.76 -7.94 -11.21
CA LEU A 68 24.04 -8.50 -12.36
C LEU A 68 24.56 -9.87 -12.80
N SER A 69 25.79 -10.20 -12.39
CA SER A 69 26.37 -11.53 -12.56
C SER A 69 27.35 -11.84 -11.44
N ALA A 70 27.37 -13.10 -11.00
CA ALA A 70 28.32 -13.60 -10.03
C ALA A 70 28.80 -14.99 -10.46
N ALA A 71 30.09 -15.14 -10.72
CA ALA A 71 30.71 -16.42 -11.06
C ALA A 71 29.95 -17.22 -12.15
N GLY A 72 29.56 -16.60 -13.27
CA GLY A 72 28.86 -17.26 -14.37
C GLY A 72 27.34 -17.45 -14.20
N TRP A 73 26.81 -17.04 -13.05
CA TRP A 73 25.39 -16.93 -12.80
C TRP A 73 24.91 -15.54 -13.20
N ARG A 74 23.73 -15.47 -13.82
CA ARG A 74 23.15 -14.23 -14.32
C ARG A 74 21.91 -13.89 -13.51
N TYR A 75 21.79 -12.63 -13.11
CA TYR A 75 20.61 -12.06 -12.50
C TYR A 75 19.38 -12.25 -13.41
N THR A 76 18.27 -12.65 -12.82
CA THR A 76 16.98 -12.79 -13.53
C THR A 76 15.93 -11.83 -13.00
N LEU A 77 15.75 -11.82 -11.69
CA LEU A 77 14.67 -11.11 -11.00
C LEU A 77 15.17 -10.66 -9.63
N ALA A 78 14.64 -9.56 -9.13
CA ALA A 78 14.65 -9.30 -7.71
C ALA A 78 13.33 -8.70 -7.26
N GLU A 79 12.89 -9.05 -6.07
CA GLU A 79 11.72 -8.48 -5.42
C GLU A 79 12.15 -7.85 -4.11
N CYS A 80 11.78 -6.59 -3.89
CA CYS A 80 11.92 -5.91 -2.62
C CYS A 80 10.53 -5.74 -2.02
N SER A 81 10.32 -6.20 -0.79
CA SER A 81 9.03 -6.11 -0.10
C SER A 81 9.19 -5.51 1.30
N THR A 82 8.13 -4.89 1.81
CA THR A 82 8.05 -4.33 3.15
C THR A 82 7.03 -5.07 4.02
N ASP A 83 7.38 -5.23 5.29
CA ASP A 83 6.48 -5.49 6.41
C ASP A 83 6.78 -4.45 7.49
N GLY A 84 6.11 -3.30 7.36
CA GLY A 84 6.29 -2.12 8.19
C GLY A 84 7.67 -1.48 8.09
N ASN A 85 8.39 -1.38 9.20
CA ASN A 85 9.75 -0.82 9.21
C ASN A 85 10.83 -1.81 8.73
N SER A 86 10.45 -3.06 8.49
CA SER A 86 11.33 -4.12 8.05
C SER A 86 10.99 -4.55 6.62
N GLY A 87 11.95 -5.13 5.94
CA GLY A 87 11.79 -5.59 4.58
C GLY A 87 12.86 -6.57 4.16
N ASN A 88 12.67 -7.12 2.99
CA ASN A 88 13.61 -8.07 2.42
C ASN A 88 13.67 -7.89 0.91
N LEU A 89 14.89 -7.93 0.38
CA LEU A 89 15.16 -7.95 -1.04
C LEU A 89 15.64 -9.34 -1.42
N ARG A 90 14.88 -10.05 -2.24
CA ARG A 90 15.22 -11.37 -2.76
C ARG A 90 15.66 -11.23 -4.21
N ALA A 91 16.92 -11.50 -4.50
CA ALA A 91 17.45 -11.52 -5.87
C ALA A 91 17.70 -12.95 -6.33
N SER A 92 17.26 -13.27 -7.54
CA SER A 92 17.34 -14.58 -8.18
C SER A 92 18.36 -14.58 -9.31
N TYR A 93 19.03 -15.72 -9.45
CA TYR A 93 20.08 -15.95 -10.43
C TYR A 93 19.92 -17.33 -11.07
N THR A 94 20.34 -17.43 -12.33
CA THR A 94 20.39 -18.68 -13.08
C THR A 94 21.81 -18.94 -13.56
N ASN A 95 22.27 -20.18 -13.44
CA ASN A 95 23.56 -20.61 -13.98
C ASN A 95 23.52 -20.61 -15.51
N THR A 96 24.38 -19.81 -16.15
CA THR A 96 24.41 -19.69 -17.62
C THR A 96 25.74 -20.10 -18.24
N ALA A 97 26.79 -20.25 -17.42
CA ALA A 97 28.15 -20.49 -17.89
C ALA A 97 28.73 -21.83 -17.39
N GLY A 98 27.89 -22.74 -16.87
CA GLY A 98 28.33 -24.07 -16.43
C GLY A 98 29.26 -24.05 -15.22
N THR A 99 29.20 -23.00 -14.39
CA THR A 99 30.03 -22.88 -13.19
C THR A 99 29.45 -23.66 -12.02
N THR A 100 30.20 -23.80 -10.94
CA THR A 100 29.76 -24.57 -9.77
C THR A 100 28.92 -23.75 -8.81
N VAL A 101 27.99 -24.42 -8.12
CA VAL A 101 27.22 -23.87 -7.00
C VAL A 101 28.15 -23.25 -5.94
N THR A 102 29.26 -23.92 -5.61
CA THR A 102 30.24 -23.45 -4.62
C THR A 102 30.88 -22.12 -5.03
N ALA A 103 31.20 -21.93 -6.32
CA ALA A 103 31.77 -20.68 -6.81
C ALA A 103 30.78 -19.51 -6.69
N PHE A 104 29.49 -19.76 -6.99
CA PHE A 104 28.43 -18.78 -6.81
C PHE A 104 28.21 -18.43 -5.33
N ILE A 105 28.11 -19.43 -4.45
CA ILE A 105 27.96 -19.22 -3.00
C ILE A 105 29.08 -18.33 -2.48
N ARG A 106 30.34 -18.69 -2.78
CA ARG A 106 31.51 -17.91 -2.36
C ARG A 106 31.42 -16.47 -2.87
N ARG A 107 31.19 -16.29 -4.18
CA ARG A 107 31.22 -14.96 -4.80
C ARG A 107 30.12 -14.04 -4.29
N ILE A 108 28.89 -14.54 -4.11
CA ILE A 108 27.81 -13.73 -3.56
C ILE A 108 28.09 -13.39 -2.10
N THR A 109 28.54 -14.35 -1.29
CA THR A 109 28.86 -14.10 0.12
C THR A 109 29.93 -13.00 0.25
N GLU A 110 30.97 -13.01 -0.59
CA GLU A 110 31.99 -11.94 -0.64
C GLU A 110 31.45 -10.56 -1.03
N LEU A 111 30.36 -10.49 -1.82
CA LEU A 111 29.82 -9.24 -2.34
C LEU A 111 28.73 -8.63 -1.45
N THR A 112 27.98 -9.48 -0.75
CA THR A 112 26.78 -9.07 -0.03
C THR A 112 26.84 -9.36 1.47
N ASP A 113 27.89 -10.02 1.95
CA ASP A 113 28.00 -10.58 3.30
C ASP A 113 26.86 -11.54 3.68
N ASN A 114 26.08 -11.99 2.69
CA ASN A 114 24.94 -12.87 2.86
C ASN A 114 25.13 -14.15 2.07
N ARG A 115 24.94 -15.29 2.74
CA ARG A 115 25.03 -16.60 2.09
C ARG A 115 23.81 -16.81 1.19
N PRO A 116 23.97 -17.07 -0.13
CA PRO A 116 22.84 -17.34 -1.00
C PRO A 116 22.26 -18.74 -0.74
N PHE A 117 21.01 -18.93 -1.15
CA PHE A 117 20.34 -20.22 -1.24
C PHE A 117 20.41 -20.76 -2.67
N ILE A 118 20.29 -22.09 -2.81
CA ILE A 118 20.34 -22.80 -4.09
C ILE A 118 19.11 -23.69 -4.16
N VAL A 119 18.45 -23.68 -5.31
CA VAL A 119 17.34 -24.57 -5.61
C VAL A 119 17.92 -25.93 -6.00
N MET A 120 17.58 -26.96 -5.23
CA MET A 120 18.04 -28.34 -5.38
C MET A 120 16.86 -29.22 -5.82
N PRO A 121 17.11 -30.33 -6.56
CA PRO A 121 18.43 -30.90 -6.90
C PRO A 121 19.10 -30.30 -8.14
N GLU A 122 18.40 -29.52 -8.97
CA GLU A 122 18.89 -29.09 -10.28
C GLU A 122 20.13 -28.20 -10.18
N GLY A 123 20.26 -27.41 -9.10
CA GLY A 123 21.44 -26.60 -8.82
C GLY A 123 21.70 -25.48 -9.84
N ASN A 124 20.73 -25.21 -10.72
CA ASN A 124 20.85 -24.23 -11.80
C ASN A 124 20.18 -22.89 -11.49
N SER A 125 19.43 -22.81 -10.37
CA SER A 125 18.79 -21.59 -9.89
C SER A 125 19.07 -21.40 -8.41
N GLY A 126 19.07 -20.15 -7.97
CA GLY A 126 19.44 -19.77 -6.62
C GLY A 126 19.23 -18.29 -6.42
N GLY A 127 19.46 -17.81 -5.20
CA GLY A 127 19.22 -16.42 -4.88
C GLY A 127 19.86 -15.98 -3.59
N VAL A 128 19.81 -14.68 -3.34
CA VAL A 128 20.26 -14.05 -2.10
C VAL A 128 19.16 -13.19 -1.54
N ALA A 129 18.99 -13.23 -0.22
CA ALA A 129 18.10 -12.36 0.51
C ALA A 129 18.94 -11.31 1.24
N LEU A 130 18.58 -10.03 1.10
CA LEU A 130 19.23 -8.91 1.78
C LEU A 130 18.18 -8.18 2.62
N PRO A 131 18.45 -7.91 3.91
CA PRO A 131 17.53 -7.14 4.74
C PRO A 131 17.40 -5.72 4.20
N VAL A 132 16.20 -5.16 4.33
CA VAL A 132 15.90 -3.75 4.03
C VAL A 132 15.26 -3.16 5.28
N THR A 133 15.66 -1.95 5.63
CA THR A 133 15.06 -1.21 6.75
C THR A 133 14.45 0.06 6.22
N PHE A 134 13.23 0.35 6.63
CA PHE A 134 12.51 1.54 6.19
C PHE A 134 12.24 2.46 7.38
N ARG A 135 12.36 3.76 7.13
CA ARG A 135 11.85 4.77 8.06
C ARG A 135 10.33 4.90 7.90
N LEU A 136 9.61 4.84 9.00
CA LEU A 136 8.18 5.14 9.03
C LEU A 136 7.96 6.66 9.09
N PRO A 137 6.82 7.17 8.59
CA PRO A 137 6.52 8.61 8.64
C PRO A 137 6.42 9.10 10.09
N ASP A 138 7.16 10.17 10.42
CA ASP A 138 7.06 10.79 11.75
C ASP A 138 5.68 11.47 11.94
N ASN A 139 5.11 11.98 10.84
CA ASN A 139 3.80 12.65 10.80
C ASN A 139 2.97 12.05 9.66
N PRO A 140 2.26 10.93 9.89
CA PRO A 140 1.44 10.33 8.85
C PRO A 140 0.27 11.24 8.45
N VAL A 141 -0.15 11.14 7.19
CA VAL A 141 -1.30 11.88 6.65
C VAL A 141 -2.55 11.57 7.47
N PRO A 142 -3.23 12.58 8.04
CA PRO A 142 -4.51 12.40 8.71
C PRO A 142 -5.59 11.90 7.75
N VAL A 143 -6.56 11.13 8.24
CA VAL A 143 -7.70 10.63 7.45
C VAL A 143 -8.45 11.79 6.77
N ASP A 144 -8.70 12.86 7.50
CA ASP A 144 -9.43 14.03 7.00
C ASP A 144 -8.66 14.81 5.91
N SER A 145 -7.36 14.53 5.76
CA SER A 145 -6.49 15.13 4.74
C SER A 145 -6.24 14.19 3.55
N LEU A 146 -6.88 13.01 3.52
CA LEU A 146 -6.85 12.17 2.34
C LEU A 146 -7.52 12.88 1.15
N PRO A 147 -7.00 12.68 -0.07
CA PRO A 147 -7.63 13.24 -1.25
C PRO A 147 -8.97 12.52 -1.53
N GLU A 148 -9.86 13.23 -2.19
CA GLU A 148 -11.02 12.64 -2.85
C GLU A 148 -10.57 11.57 -3.85
N THR A 149 -11.30 10.45 -3.92
CA THR A 149 -10.98 9.33 -4.81
C THR A 149 -10.75 9.79 -6.25
N ARG A 150 -11.62 10.67 -6.76
CA ARG A 150 -11.54 11.19 -8.12
C ARG A 150 -10.26 11.99 -8.36
N ASP A 151 -9.94 12.92 -7.46
CA ASP A 151 -8.78 13.79 -7.61
C ASP A 151 -7.47 13.00 -7.62
N LEU A 152 -7.38 11.98 -6.76
CA LEU A 152 -6.22 11.09 -6.73
C LEU A 152 -6.09 10.27 -8.03
N GLN A 153 -7.19 9.72 -8.54
CA GLN A 153 -7.18 8.97 -9.80
C GLN A 153 -6.82 9.86 -11.00
N GLU A 154 -7.30 11.11 -11.04
CA GLU A 154 -6.91 12.10 -12.06
C GLU A 154 -5.40 12.42 -12.00
N ARG A 155 -4.84 12.62 -10.80
CA ARG A 155 -3.40 12.84 -10.62
C ARG A 155 -2.55 11.61 -11.00
N LEU A 156 -2.95 10.41 -10.57
CA LEU A 156 -2.26 9.16 -10.94
C LEU A 156 -2.32 8.91 -12.45
N THR A 157 -3.46 9.16 -13.08
CA THR A 157 -3.62 9.05 -14.54
C THR A 157 -2.75 10.07 -15.27
N THR A 158 -2.71 11.31 -14.80
CA THR A 158 -1.85 12.37 -15.37
C THR A 158 -0.37 11.99 -15.25
N LEU A 159 0.04 11.48 -14.09
CA LEU A 159 1.39 10.98 -13.89
C LEU A 159 1.68 9.84 -14.88
N ALA A 160 0.79 8.85 -14.98
CA ALA A 160 0.93 7.73 -15.90
C ALA A 160 1.14 8.18 -17.35
N GLN A 161 0.37 9.16 -17.80
CA GLN A 161 0.50 9.72 -19.16
C GLN A 161 1.82 10.48 -19.35
N SER A 162 2.25 11.25 -18.35
CA SER A 162 3.46 12.09 -18.44
C SER A 162 4.76 11.29 -18.55
N VAL A 163 4.80 10.08 -17.97
CA VAL A 163 5.99 9.22 -17.92
C VAL A 163 5.75 7.80 -18.45
N GLN A 164 4.65 7.62 -19.19
CA GLN A 164 4.29 6.35 -19.85
C GLN A 164 4.26 5.14 -18.90
N LEU A 165 3.63 5.31 -17.74
CA LEU A 165 3.38 4.21 -16.80
C LEU A 165 2.14 3.44 -17.24
N GLN A 166 2.17 2.13 -17.04
CA GLN A 166 0.95 1.31 -17.04
C GLN A 166 0.48 1.23 -15.59
N ILE A 167 -0.70 1.77 -15.31
CA ILE A 167 -1.29 1.74 -13.98
C ILE A 167 -2.60 0.96 -14.04
N ASP A 168 -2.81 0.10 -13.05
CA ASP A 168 -4.07 -0.58 -12.79
C ASP A 168 -4.45 -0.39 -11.32
N TRP A 169 -5.75 -0.29 -11.04
CA TRP A 169 -6.26 -0.21 -9.67
C TRP A 169 -7.63 -0.84 -9.52
N GLN A 170 -7.90 -1.37 -8.32
CA GLN A 170 -9.16 -2.01 -8.00
C GLN A 170 -9.61 -1.62 -6.59
N GLU A 171 -10.89 -1.27 -6.43
CA GLU A 171 -11.46 -1.00 -5.10
C GLU A 171 -11.52 -2.28 -4.27
N VAL A 172 -11.10 -2.16 -3.01
CA VAL A 172 -11.09 -3.24 -2.04
C VAL A 172 -12.13 -2.95 -0.98
N ASN A 173 -12.97 -3.93 -0.67
CA ASN A 173 -13.85 -3.83 0.49
C ASN A 173 -12.98 -3.94 1.77
N ASN A 174 -12.83 -2.82 2.46
CA ASN A 174 -12.04 -2.69 3.69
C ASN A 174 -12.91 -2.70 4.97
N SER A 175 -14.19 -3.08 4.86
CA SER A 175 -15.02 -3.32 6.04
C SER A 175 -14.50 -4.52 6.84
N PHE A 176 -14.60 -4.42 8.16
CA PHE A 176 -14.25 -5.51 9.07
C PHE A 176 -15.32 -5.69 10.14
N THR A 177 -15.38 -6.88 10.71
CA THR A 177 -16.34 -7.21 11.77
C THR A 177 -15.68 -6.99 13.13
N ASP A 178 -16.34 -6.26 14.02
CA ASP A 178 -15.88 -6.09 15.40
C ASP A 178 -16.13 -7.34 16.26
N GLU A 179 -15.67 -7.32 17.51
CA GLU A 179 -15.86 -8.41 18.48
C GLU A 179 -17.34 -8.73 18.77
N ASN A 180 -18.25 -7.79 18.46
CA ASN A 180 -19.68 -7.92 18.69
C ASN A 180 -20.46 -8.36 17.43
N GLY A 181 -19.78 -8.61 16.31
CA GLY A 181 -20.41 -8.99 15.05
C GLY A 181 -20.91 -7.82 14.20
N ASN A 182 -20.62 -6.57 14.56
CA ASN A 182 -20.99 -5.40 13.77
C ASN A 182 -19.99 -5.18 12.64
N ILE A 183 -20.49 -4.88 11.44
CA ILE A 183 -19.67 -4.46 10.32
C ILE A 183 -19.29 -2.99 10.52
N ILE A 184 -18.00 -2.73 10.65
CA ILE A 184 -17.42 -1.39 10.72
C ILE A 184 -16.79 -1.06 9.37
N GLN A 185 -17.23 0.04 8.78
CA GLN A 185 -16.66 0.61 7.57
C GLN A 185 -15.65 1.70 7.97
N PRO A 186 -14.37 1.60 7.59
CA PRO A 186 -13.42 2.68 7.82
C PRO A 186 -13.83 3.98 7.12
N PRO A 187 -13.42 5.15 7.64
CA PRO A 187 -13.69 6.47 7.05
C PRO A 187 -12.86 6.77 5.79
N TRP A 188 -12.19 5.76 5.22
CA TRP A 188 -11.46 5.84 3.96
C TRP A 188 -11.83 4.65 3.08
N LYS A 189 -11.64 4.81 1.78
CA LYS A 189 -11.63 3.74 0.80
C LYS A 189 -10.22 3.24 0.55
N GLU A 190 -10.12 1.98 0.18
CA GLU A 190 -8.86 1.32 -0.12
C GLU A 190 -8.89 0.79 -1.54
N TYR A 191 -7.79 0.99 -2.27
CA TYR A 191 -7.62 0.48 -3.61
C TYR A 191 -6.28 -0.25 -3.72
N ASP A 192 -6.30 -1.43 -4.32
CA ASP A 192 -5.09 -2.07 -4.79
C ASP A 192 -4.53 -1.28 -5.97
N LEU A 193 -3.22 -1.09 -6.00
CA LEU A 193 -2.51 -0.32 -7.01
C LEU A 193 -1.37 -1.14 -7.59
N GLN A 194 -1.31 -1.23 -8.91
CA GLN A 194 -0.21 -1.81 -9.64
C GLN A 194 0.35 -0.80 -10.65
N ILE A 195 1.66 -0.61 -10.64
CA ILE A 195 2.36 0.26 -11.59
C ILE A 195 3.46 -0.53 -12.29
N GLN A 196 3.42 -0.59 -13.61
CA GLN A 196 4.48 -1.16 -14.44
C GLN A 196 5.21 -0.06 -15.21
N THR A 197 6.54 -0.12 -15.21
CA THR A 197 7.38 0.88 -15.87
C THR A 197 8.75 0.34 -16.28
N LEU A 198 9.35 0.98 -17.28
CA LEU A 198 10.78 0.81 -17.61
C LEU A 198 11.65 1.90 -16.98
N LEU A 199 11.03 2.88 -16.32
CA LEU A 199 11.73 3.94 -15.62
C LEU A 199 12.46 3.37 -14.40
N PRO A 200 13.77 3.67 -14.22
CA PRO A 200 14.49 3.32 -13.00
C PRO A 200 13.74 3.80 -11.75
N ALA A 201 13.76 2.97 -10.70
CA ALA A 201 12.98 3.22 -9.49
C ALA A 201 13.28 4.60 -8.85
N ASN A 202 14.55 5.00 -8.77
CA ASN A 202 14.94 6.33 -8.29
C ASN A 202 14.32 7.49 -9.10
N GLN A 203 14.25 7.36 -10.42
CA GLN A 203 13.62 8.37 -11.28
C GLN A 203 12.09 8.40 -11.13
N LEU A 204 11.46 7.26 -10.81
CA LEU A 204 10.04 7.25 -10.44
C LEU A 204 9.81 7.98 -9.12
N ALA A 205 10.67 7.77 -8.12
CA ALA A 205 10.54 8.44 -6.81
C ALA A 205 10.60 9.97 -6.89
N GLU A 206 11.36 10.52 -7.82
CA GLU A 206 11.45 11.97 -8.05
C GLU A 206 10.15 12.57 -8.62
N ARG A 207 9.31 11.75 -9.24
CA ARG A 207 8.09 12.18 -9.94
C ARG A 207 6.80 11.73 -9.25
N PHE A 208 6.92 10.77 -8.35
CA PHE A 208 5.80 10.20 -7.62
C PHE A 208 5.69 10.85 -6.24
N SER A 209 4.73 11.76 -6.09
CA SER A 209 4.46 12.46 -4.83
C SER A 209 2.99 12.31 -4.45
N GLU A 210 2.63 11.14 -3.92
CA GLU A 210 1.28 10.89 -3.39
C GLU A 210 1.39 10.32 -1.97
N PRO A 211 1.21 11.17 -0.94
CA PRO A 211 1.29 10.77 0.46
C PRO A 211 0.24 9.75 0.91
N SER A 212 -0.81 9.53 0.13
CA SER A 212 -1.84 8.51 0.39
C SER A 212 -1.57 7.17 -0.31
N VAL A 213 -0.48 7.04 -1.05
CA VAL A 213 -0.08 5.79 -1.71
C VAL A 213 1.02 5.12 -0.88
N ARG A 214 0.95 3.80 -0.75
CA ARG A 214 1.95 2.98 -0.06
C ARG A 214 2.30 1.78 -0.93
N PHE A 215 3.56 1.66 -1.30
CA PHE A 215 4.05 0.46 -1.99
C PHE A 215 4.41 -0.62 -0.97
N LEU A 216 4.01 -1.85 -1.27
CA LEU A 216 4.23 -3.04 -0.46
C LEU A 216 5.33 -3.91 -1.05
N SER A 217 5.41 -3.97 -2.39
CA SER A 217 6.50 -4.63 -3.07
C SER A 217 6.87 -3.93 -4.38
N VAL A 218 8.10 -4.17 -4.80
CA VAL A 218 8.57 -3.84 -6.14
C VAL A 218 9.41 -4.97 -6.69
N THR A 219 9.03 -5.43 -7.87
CA THR A 219 9.74 -6.44 -8.63
C THR A 219 10.55 -5.76 -9.73
N ARG A 220 11.84 -6.10 -9.83
CA ARG A 220 12.78 -5.65 -10.85
C ARG A 220 13.25 -6.85 -11.66
N GLN A 221 12.80 -6.95 -12.91
CA GLN A 221 13.15 -8.04 -13.82
C GLN A 221 14.11 -7.55 -14.90
N LEU A 222 15.12 -8.35 -15.24
CA LEU A 222 16.03 -8.05 -16.36
C LEU A 222 15.57 -8.79 -17.62
N GLU A 223 15.04 -8.07 -18.59
CA GLU A 223 14.58 -8.59 -19.88
C GLU A 223 15.29 -7.87 -21.02
N ASN A 224 15.93 -8.61 -21.94
CA ASN A 224 16.59 -8.05 -23.12
C ASN A 224 17.57 -6.89 -22.81
N GLY A 225 18.29 -6.97 -21.69
CA GLY A 225 19.25 -5.96 -21.27
C GLY A 225 18.63 -4.68 -20.67
N ARG A 226 17.31 -4.66 -20.42
CA ARG A 226 16.60 -3.56 -19.77
C ARG A 226 15.87 -4.04 -18.53
N PHE A 227 15.77 -3.17 -17.52
CA PHE A 227 14.97 -3.45 -16.35
C PHE A 227 13.51 -3.08 -16.58
N ARG A 228 12.63 -4.02 -16.21
CA ARG A 228 11.21 -3.79 -16.04
C ARG A 228 10.91 -3.77 -14.54
N TYR A 229 10.16 -2.77 -14.10
CA TYR A 229 9.72 -2.62 -12.73
C TYR A 229 8.22 -2.82 -12.64
N GLN A 230 7.79 -3.53 -11.61
CA GLN A 230 6.39 -3.68 -11.23
C GLN A 230 6.26 -3.36 -9.75
N PHE A 231 5.63 -2.23 -9.44
CA PHE A 231 5.28 -1.84 -8.08
C PHE A 231 3.89 -2.37 -7.77
N THR A 232 3.73 -2.93 -6.58
CA THR A 232 2.43 -3.28 -6.01
C THR A 232 2.26 -2.55 -4.70
N GLY A 233 1.06 -2.09 -4.43
CA GLY A 233 0.77 -1.29 -3.27
C GLY A 233 -0.71 -1.03 -3.12
N LYS A 234 -1.00 -0.06 -2.27
CA LYS A 234 -2.36 0.40 -2.01
C LYS A 234 -2.39 1.91 -2.04
N TYR A 235 -3.54 2.48 -2.38
CA TYR A 235 -3.81 3.88 -2.13
C TYR A 235 -5.09 4.06 -1.34
N TYR A 236 -5.12 5.15 -0.58
CA TYR A 236 -6.19 5.50 0.33
C TYR A 236 -6.81 6.84 -0.08
N ALA A 237 -8.13 6.92 -0.03
CA ALA A 237 -8.88 8.11 -0.44
C ALA A 237 -10.19 8.23 0.37
N GLN A 238 -10.84 9.38 0.27
CA GLN A 238 -12.20 9.59 0.78
C GLN A 238 -13.25 8.99 -0.17
#